data_AF-A0A6N3UT06-F1
#
_entry.id   AF-A0A6N3UT06-F1
#
_cell.length_a   1.000
_cell.length_b   1.000
_cell.length_c   1.000
_cell.angle_alpha   90.00
_cell.angle_beta   90.00
_cell.angle_gamma   90.00
#
_symmetry.space_group_name_H-M   'P 1'
#
loop_
_entity.id
_entity.type
_entity.pdbx_description
1 polymer ?
#
loop_
_entity_poly.entity_id
_entity_poly.type
_entity_poly.pdbx_seq_one_letter_code
_entity_poly.pdbx_strand_id
1 'polypeptide(L)' 'MSDVKKVNGYLIKQLQTDAWWVLESTDEPIAGPFGSEAAATEVANVLQDQPSAPVRKRKNNS' A
#
# COMPACT_ATOMS: atom_id res chain seq x y z
N MET A 1 -17.20 11.47 2.86
CA MET A 1 -16.48 10.37 3.54
C MET A 1 -15.37 9.96 2.59
N SER A 2 -14.12 10.31 2.86
CA SER A 2 -12.97 9.84 2.09
C SER A 2 -12.72 8.39 2.49
N ASP A 3 -13.29 7.45 1.75
CA ASP A 3 -13.10 6.02 1.97
C ASP A 3 -11.63 5.68 1.70
N VAL A 4 -10.87 5.39 2.77
CA VAL A 4 -9.50 4.89 2.67
C VAL A 4 -9.58 3.38 2.61
N LYS A 5 -9.25 2.81 1.47
CA LYS A 5 -9.31 1.36 1.26
C LYS A 5 -7.94 0.74 1.43
N LYS A 6 -7.84 -0.39 2.12
CA LYS A 6 -6.57 -1.10 2.31
C LYS A 6 -6.49 -2.31 1.38
N VAL A 7 -5.39 -2.44 0.64
CA VAL A 7 -5.15 -3.50 -0.34
C VAL A 7 -3.71 -3.98 -0.19
N ASN A 8 -3.50 -5.24 0.17
CA ASN A 8 -2.15 -5.85 0.32
C ASN A 8 -1.15 -5.02 1.15
N GLY A 9 -1.62 -4.39 2.24
CA GLY A 9 -0.77 -3.56 3.09
C GLY A 9 -0.71 -2.08 2.68
N TYR A 10 -1.09 -1.75 1.45
CA TYR A 10 -1.17 -0.39 0.92
C TYR A 10 -2.52 0.27 1.18
N LEU A 11 -2.52 1.60 1.21
CA LEU A 11 -3.69 2.45 1.37
C LEU A 11 -4.05 3.07 0.01
N ILE A 12 -5.32 3.02 -0.36
CA ILE A 12 -5.88 3.70 -1.53
C ILE A 12 -6.61 4.93 -1.02
N LYS A 13 -6.17 6.12 -1.45
CA LYS A 13 -6.74 7.38 -0.98
C LYS A 13 -6.83 8.38 -2.12
N GLN A 14 -7.93 9.13 -2.13
CA GLN A 14 -8.07 10.29 -2.98
C GLN A 14 -7.44 11.50 -2.29
N LEU A 15 -6.30 11.99 -2.79
CA LEU A 15 -5.59 13.14 -2.23
C LEU A 15 -6.04 14.46 -2.86
N GLN A 16 -6.52 14.42 -4.10
CA GLN A 16 -7.11 15.56 -4.81
C GLN A 16 -8.33 15.07 -5.59
N THR A 17 -9.20 16.00 -6.01
CA THR A 17 -10.38 15.68 -6.82
C THR A 17 -9.96 14.85 -8.04
N ASP A 18 -10.56 13.67 -8.19
CA ASP A 18 -10.27 12.68 -9.24
C ASP A 18 -8.82 12.15 -9.30
N ALA A 19 -8.01 12.39 -8.27
CA ALA A 19 -6.65 11.89 -8.17
C ALA A 19 -6.51 10.88 -7.02
N TRP A 20 -6.49 9.61 -7.39
CA TRP A 20 -6.30 8.48 -6.49
C TRP A 20 -4.82 8.11 -6.39
N TRP A 21 -4.41 7.75 -5.19
CA TRP A 21 -3.02 7.40 -4.88
C TRP A 21 -2.99 6.07 -4.13
N VAL A 22 -1.94 5.31 -4.40
CA VAL A 22 -1.51 4.18 -3.57
C VAL A 22 -0.46 4.73 -2.61
N LEU A 23 -0.70 4.54 -1.32
CA LEU A 23 0.19 4.92 -0.26
C LEU A 23 0.65 3.68 0.50
N GLU A 24 1.84 3.75 1.10
CA GLU A 24 2.25 2.78 2.09
C GLU A 24 1.42 2.90 3.37
N SER A 25 1.56 1.92 4.27
CA SER A 25 0.95 1.94 5.61
C SER A 25 1.37 3.14 6.46
N THR A 26 2.42 3.86 6.06
CA THR A 26 2.93 5.11 6.65
C THR A 26 2.27 6.38 6.09
N ASP A 27 1.23 6.25 5.25
CA ASP A 27 0.62 7.36 4.49
C ASP A 27 1.58 8.04 3.48
N GLU A 28 2.66 7.35 3.07
CA GLU A 28 3.57 7.84 2.04
C GLU A 28 3.06 7.48 0.64
N PRO A 29 2.82 8.44 -0.27
CA PRO A 29 2.36 8.16 -1.63
C PRO A 29 3.46 7.51 -2.46
N ILE A 30 3.22 6.28 -2.91
CA ILE A 30 4.20 5.50 -3.70
C ILE A 30 3.80 5.36 -5.17
N ALA A 31 2.51 5.48 -5.50
CA ALA A 31 2.04 5.44 -6.89
C ALA A 31 0.81 6.34 -7.10
N GLY A 32 0.78 7.04 -8.23
CA GLY A 32 -0.30 7.95 -8.60
C GLY A 32 0.22 9.19 -9.32
N PRO A 33 -0.66 10.14 -9.69
CA PRO A 33 -2.12 10.08 -9.51
C PRO A 33 -2.81 9.17 -10.54
N PHE A 34 -3.86 8.47 -10.10
CA PHE A 34 -4.75 7.64 -10.93
C PHE A 34 -6.12 8.29 -11.08
N GLY A 35 -6.76 8.10 -12.24
CA GLY A 35 -8.09 8.66 -12.52
C GLY A 35 -9.25 7.95 -11.82
N SER A 36 -9.03 6.81 -11.15
CA SER A 36 -10.08 6.07 -10.44
C SER A 36 -9.51 5.23 -9.29
N GLU A 37 -10.37 4.92 -8.31
CA GLU A 37 -10.04 4.00 -7.21
C GLU A 37 -9.66 2.61 -7.73
N ALA A 38 -10.33 2.15 -8.78
CA ALA A 38 -10.08 0.84 -9.39
C ALA A 38 -8.64 0.74 -9.94
N ALA A 39 -8.17 1.77 -10.65
CA ALA A 39 -6.81 1.79 -11.17
C ALA A 39 -5.76 1.77 -10.04
N ALA A 40 -5.97 2.55 -8.97
CA ALA A 40 -5.09 2.52 -7.80
C ALA A 40 -5.13 1.13 -7.10
N THR A 41 -6.32 0.52 -7.02
CA THR A 41 -6.51 -0.82 -6.43
C THR A 41 -5.79 -1.90 -7.23
N GLU A 42 -5.87 -1.87 -8.57
CA GLU A 42 -5.15 -2.80 -9.45
C GLU A 42 -3.64 -2.68 -9.26
N VAL A 43 -3.12 -1.46 -9.17
CA VAL A 43 -1.70 -1.22 -8.90
C VAL A 43 -1.29 -1.75 -7.53
N ALA A 44 -2.05 -1.48 -6.48
CA ALA A 44 -1.80 -2.04 -5.15
C ALA A 44 -1.90 -3.58 -5.10
N ASN A 45 -2.76 -4.18 -5.93
CA ASN A 45 -2.83 -5.64 -6.06
C ASN A 45 -1.60 -6.23 -6.77
N VAL A 46 -1.02 -5.51 -7.72
CA VAL A 46 0.20 -5.92 -8.45
C VAL A 46 1.46 -5.69 -7.63
N LEU A 47 1.47 -4.68 -6.75
CA LEU A 47 2.56 -4.48 -5.80
C LEU A 47 2.66 -5.73 -4.90
N GLN A 48 3.64 -6.58 -5.22
CA GLN A 48 4.01 -7.71 -4.41
C GLN A 48 4.58 -7.17 -3.10
N ASP A 49 3.79 -7.31 -2.04
CA ASP A 49 4.26 -7.14 -0.67
C ASP A 49 5.32 -8.24 -0.44
N GLN A 50 6.60 -7.87 -0.52
CA GLN A 50 7.69 -8.78 -0.20
C GLN A 50 7.44 -9.25 1.24
N PRO A 51 7.33 -10.57 1.51
CA PRO A 51 7.16 -11.02 2.88
C PRO A 51 8.28 -10.43 3.72
N SER A 52 7.93 -9.80 4.85
CA SER A 52 8.90 -9.19 5.77
C SER A 52 10.08 -10.13 5.92
N ALA A 53 11.27 -9.64 5.56
CA ALA A 53 12.49 -10.44 5.50
C ALA A 53 12.55 -11.38 6.72
N PRO A 54 12.82 -12.68 6.52
CA PRO A 54 12.67 -13.67 7.57
C PRO A 54 13.47 -13.23 8.78
N VAL A 55 12.76 -12.92 9.87
CA VAL A 55 13.36 -12.59 11.15
C VAL A 55 14.21 -13.79 11.54
N ARG A 56 15.54 -13.69 11.35
CA ARG A 56 16.48 -14.68 11.86
C ARG A 56 16.30 -14.69 13.36
N LYS A 57 15.48 -15.62 13.89
CA LYS A 57 15.46 -15.93 15.32
C LYS A 57 16.89 -16.33 15.67
N ARG A 58 17.65 -15.41 16.27
CA ARG A 58 18.90 -15.74 16.95
C ARG A 58 18.51 -16.66 18.10
N LYS A 59 18.63 -17.96 17.86
CA LYS A 59 18.56 -19.00 18.88
C LYS A 59 19.84 -18.86 19.69
N ASN A 60 19.84 -17.95 20.69
CA ASN A 60 20.92 -17.93 21.67
C ASN A 60 20.61 -19.05 22.65
N ASN A 61 21.17 -20.22 22.36
CA ASN A 61 21.30 -21.31 23.30
C ASN A 61 22.62 -21.10 24.05
N SER A 62 22.57 -21.39 25.36
CA SER A 62 23.68 -21.45 26.32
C SER A 62 24.09 -20.15 26.99
#